data_AF-A0A7L7MA77-F1
#
_entry.id   AF-A0A7L7MA77-F1
#
_cell.length_a   1.000
_cell.length_b   1.000
_cell.length_c   1.000
_cell.angle_alpha   90.00
_cell.angle_beta   90.00
_cell.angle_gamma   90.00
#
_symmetry.space_group_name_H-M   'P 1'
#
loop_
_entity.id
_entity.type
_entity.pdbx_description
1 polymer ?
#
loop_
_entity_poly.entity_id
_entity_poly.type
_entity_poly.pdbx_seq_one_letter_code
_entity_poly.pdbx_strand_id
1 'polypeptide(L)'
;MNFSVEPGNIESYGKLVKRAAEAMEAGESYLSKYAKVDESSSGEIWQKVVGLHGPRVQEALGVIKKFSKILTASSRELERSARYYRNTDRSQAERLDATYPEGSGVPAYSDPWTGSPSDFKDRTDAENRLKPPGGGDGYIQGHIDEFDFNPAMKTFGTLMDLTSPTALVAEGIKLAFGKDILGGMSQWVAGDWESYLDCADVWDNLASLCADVSENVTHGNYTLSSTWSGNSADVAWDYFDAISSKLDEAQIAFESLRDKYIEIASSIFGLAELVKAGAATLSDMAIQVAVTAAASSAAATTGVGLVGTALGAAVIAKRIFDMMDQYKKLLDAYDLALAGVSILYSAGSTSMAATESGLKSFPVPGGSYDNASV
;
A
#
# COMPACT_ATOMS: atom_id res chain seq x y z
N MET A 1 24.47 -3.16 -40.15
CA MET A 1 23.42 -2.12 -40.35
C MET A 1 24.10 -0.84 -40.86
N ASN A 2 23.39 0.06 -41.54
CA ASN A 2 23.99 1.33 -41.99
C ASN A 2 23.91 2.36 -40.85
N PHE A 3 25.01 3.08 -40.59
CA PHE A 3 25.04 4.15 -39.60
C PHE A 3 24.23 5.37 -40.07
N SER A 4 23.28 5.80 -39.25
CA SER A 4 22.48 7.01 -39.47
C SER A 4 22.12 7.63 -38.13
N VAL A 5 22.15 8.95 -38.05
CA VAL A 5 21.81 9.65 -36.82
C VAL A 5 21.22 11.01 -37.16
N GLU A 6 20.08 11.33 -36.56
CA GLU A 6 19.55 12.69 -36.53
C GLU A 6 19.67 13.30 -35.13
N PRO A 7 20.68 14.16 -34.88
CA PRO A 7 20.94 14.69 -33.55
C PRO A 7 19.79 15.52 -32.97
N GLY A 8 18.93 16.09 -33.82
CA GLY A 8 17.71 16.80 -33.38
C GLY A 8 16.72 15.88 -32.67
N ASN A 9 16.64 14.62 -33.10
CA ASN A 9 15.73 13.63 -32.56
C ASN A 9 16.26 13.05 -31.25
N ILE A 10 17.58 12.81 -31.13
CA ILE A 10 18.22 12.43 -29.86
C ILE A 10 17.97 13.50 -28.79
N GLU A 11 18.14 14.79 -29.12
CA GLU A 11 17.87 15.88 -28.17
C GLU A 11 16.38 15.93 -27.77
N SER A 12 15.48 15.71 -28.73
CA SER A 12 14.04 15.73 -28.48
C SER A 12 13.61 14.56 -27.60
N TYR A 13 14.17 13.36 -27.80
CA TYR A 13 13.99 12.23 -26.89
C TYR A 13 14.57 12.54 -25.49
N GLY A 14 15.75 13.17 -25.42
CA GLY A 14 16.33 13.64 -24.16
C GLY A 14 15.38 14.56 -23.37
N LYS A 15 14.63 15.42 -24.06
CA LYS A 15 13.59 16.27 -23.43
C LYS A 15 12.39 15.47 -22.92
N LEU A 16 11.98 14.43 -23.64
CA LEU A 16 10.91 13.51 -23.21
C LEU A 16 11.35 12.73 -21.95
N VAL A 17 12.54 12.15 -21.95
CA VAL A 17 13.13 11.47 -20.78
C VAL A 17 13.30 12.43 -19.60
N LYS A 18 13.60 13.71 -19.85
CA LYS A 18 13.66 14.73 -18.79
C LYS A 18 12.29 14.95 -18.13
N ARG A 19 11.21 15.06 -18.90
CA ARG A 19 9.85 15.18 -18.36
C ARG A 19 9.44 13.94 -17.57
N ALA A 20 9.82 12.75 -18.04
CA ALA A 20 9.65 11.51 -17.27
C ALA A 20 10.38 11.56 -15.90
N ALA A 21 11.57 12.16 -15.84
CA ALA A 21 12.29 12.38 -14.58
C ALA A 21 11.55 13.36 -13.65
N GLU A 22 11.03 14.46 -14.20
CA GLU A 22 10.24 15.47 -13.48
C GLU A 22 8.94 14.85 -12.90
N ALA A 23 8.26 14.00 -13.67
CA ALA A 23 7.08 13.27 -13.20
C ALA A 23 7.41 12.33 -12.02
N MET A 24 8.60 11.70 -12.03
CA MET A 24 9.07 10.92 -10.88
C MET A 24 9.39 11.78 -9.64
N GLU A 25 9.94 12.98 -9.82
CA GLU A 25 10.13 13.94 -8.72
C GLU A 25 8.79 14.44 -8.15
N ALA A 26 7.78 14.62 -9.01
CA ALA A 26 6.41 14.89 -8.59
C ALA A 26 5.83 13.71 -7.79
N GLY A 27 6.09 12.47 -8.22
CA GLY A 27 5.74 11.25 -7.48
C GLY A 27 6.37 11.18 -6.09
N GLU A 28 7.64 11.58 -5.93
CA GLU A 28 8.31 11.66 -4.62
C GLU A 28 7.60 12.65 -3.68
N SER A 29 7.30 13.83 -4.21
CA SER A 29 6.61 14.91 -3.48
C SER A 29 5.20 14.49 -3.08
N TYR A 30 4.49 13.83 -4.01
CA TYR A 30 3.16 13.27 -3.81
C TYR A 30 3.16 12.22 -2.69
N LEU A 31 4.06 11.24 -2.76
CA LEU A 31 4.19 10.19 -1.76
C LEU A 31 4.46 10.75 -0.37
N SER A 32 5.42 11.68 -0.26
CA SER A 32 5.77 12.34 1.02
C SER A 32 4.62 13.13 1.63
N LYS A 33 3.73 13.65 0.77
CA LYS A 33 2.58 14.46 1.18
C LYS A 33 1.43 13.60 1.68
N TYR A 34 1.11 12.51 0.97
CA TYR A 34 -0.15 11.80 1.10
C TYR A 34 -0.07 10.38 1.70
N ALA A 35 1.08 9.70 1.66
CA ALA A 35 1.22 8.42 2.40
C ALA A 35 1.44 8.69 3.88
N LYS A 36 0.35 9.03 4.57
CA LYS A 36 0.32 9.31 6.00
C LYS A 36 -0.85 8.56 6.63
N VAL A 37 -0.57 8.02 7.81
CA VAL A 37 -1.56 7.36 8.66
C VAL A 37 -1.57 8.04 10.02
N ASP A 38 -2.71 8.05 10.71
CA ASP A 38 -2.76 8.58 12.06
C ASP A 38 -2.02 7.68 13.06
N GLU A 39 -1.02 8.24 13.74
CA GLU A 39 -0.26 7.52 14.76
C GLU A 39 -0.91 7.61 16.16
N SER A 40 -1.96 8.41 16.32
CA SER A 40 -2.53 8.75 17.62
C SER A 40 -3.48 7.70 18.21
N SER A 41 -4.08 6.83 17.39
CA SER A 41 -5.02 5.81 17.84
C SER A 41 -4.34 4.70 18.66
N SER A 42 -5.01 4.23 19.73
CA SER A 42 -4.44 3.29 20.70
C SER A 42 -4.66 1.80 20.39
N GLY A 43 -5.29 1.45 19.26
CA GLY A 43 -5.65 0.07 18.99
C GLY A 43 -4.45 -0.84 18.78
N GLU A 44 -4.51 -2.07 19.30
CA GLU A 44 -3.34 -2.97 19.30
C GLU A 44 -2.93 -3.40 17.88
N ILE A 45 -3.90 -3.79 17.05
CA ILE A 45 -3.64 -4.14 15.65
C ILE A 45 -3.23 -2.89 14.87
N TRP A 46 -3.87 -1.75 15.14
CA TRP A 46 -3.54 -0.48 14.51
C TRP A 46 -2.08 -0.10 14.73
N GLN A 47 -1.61 -0.12 15.98
CA GLN A 47 -0.21 0.17 16.32
C GLN A 47 0.77 -0.75 15.60
N LYS A 48 0.41 -2.03 15.44
CA LYS A 48 1.20 -2.96 14.63
C LYS A 48 1.24 -2.55 13.16
N VAL A 49 0.10 -2.21 12.56
CA VAL A 49 0.01 -1.80 11.16
C VAL A 49 0.75 -0.48 10.90
N VAL A 50 0.61 0.51 11.79
CA VAL A 50 1.31 1.80 11.71
C VAL A 50 2.82 1.61 11.81
N GLY A 51 3.30 0.78 12.75
CA GLY A 51 4.73 0.47 12.88
C GLY A 51 5.34 -0.18 11.63
N LEU A 52 4.49 -0.79 10.81
CA LEU A 52 4.85 -1.43 9.54
C LEU A 52 4.69 -0.47 8.34
N HIS A 53 3.85 0.57 8.44
CA HIS A 53 3.64 1.53 7.35
C HIS A 53 4.90 2.35 7.02
N GLY A 54 5.55 2.93 8.04
CA GLY A 54 6.69 3.83 7.85
C GLY A 54 7.83 3.26 6.99
N PRO A 55 8.33 2.03 7.25
CA PRO A 55 9.32 1.38 6.40
C PRO A 55 8.90 1.26 4.93
N ARG A 56 7.62 0.98 4.64
CA ARG A 56 7.11 0.87 3.26
C ARG A 56 7.17 2.19 2.51
N VAL A 57 6.80 3.27 3.18
CA VAL A 57 6.90 4.62 2.61
C VAL A 57 8.35 4.95 2.26
N GLN A 58 9.30 4.59 3.11
CA GLN A 58 10.74 4.83 2.85
C GLN A 58 11.28 3.99 1.68
N GLU A 59 10.90 2.72 1.58
CA GLU A 59 11.27 1.86 0.45
C GLU A 59 10.71 2.40 -0.88
N ALA A 60 9.42 2.77 -0.89
CA ALA A 60 8.76 3.38 -2.04
C ALA A 60 9.42 4.70 -2.46
N LEU A 61 9.75 5.57 -1.50
CA LEU A 61 10.52 6.79 -1.73
C LEU A 61 11.88 6.48 -2.37
N GLY A 62 12.57 5.45 -1.88
CA GLY A 62 13.86 5.01 -2.43
C GLY A 62 13.76 4.59 -3.90
N VAL A 63 12.72 3.83 -4.26
CA VAL A 63 12.44 3.40 -5.64
C VAL A 63 12.19 4.59 -6.56
N ILE A 64 11.26 5.48 -6.20
CA ILE A 64 10.89 6.64 -7.03
C ILE A 64 12.08 7.59 -7.21
N LYS A 65 12.83 7.88 -6.14
CA LYS A 65 14.07 8.68 -6.19
C LYS A 65 15.10 8.11 -7.14
N LYS A 66 15.25 6.78 -7.13
CA LYS A 66 16.22 6.10 -7.98
C LYS A 66 15.84 6.20 -9.45
N PHE A 67 14.56 6.09 -9.79
CA PHE A 67 14.07 6.33 -11.16
C PHE A 67 14.32 7.78 -11.60
N SER A 68 13.93 8.78 -10.80
CA SER A 68 14.21 10.19 -11.11
C SER A 68 15.70 10.42 -11.40
N LYS A 69 16.59 9.85 -10.57
CA LYS A 69 18.05 9.94 -10.77
C LYS A 69 18.52 9.28 -12.06
N ILE A 70 18.02 8.07 -12.36
CA ILE A 70 18.36 7.34 -13.59
C ILE A 70 17.93 8.17 -14.80
N LEU A 71 16.65 8.55 -14.88
CA LEU A 71 16.08 9.29 -16.00
C LEU A 71 16.76 10.65 -16.20
N THR A 72 17.07 11.38 -15.11
CA THR A 72 17.82 12.65 -15.16
C THR A 72 19.23 12.46 -15.73
N ALA A 73 19.92 11.38 -15.35
CA ALA A 73 21.24 11.09 -15.90
C ALA A 73 21.13 10.72 -17.39
N SER A 74 20.17 9.87 -17.75
CA SER A 74 19.90 9.47 -19.13
C SER A 74 19.54 10.65 -20.03
N SER A 75 18.73 11.60 -19.56
CA SER A 75 18.37 12.79 -20.34
C SER A 75 19.60 13.66 -20.66
N ARG A 76 20.51 13.82 -19.69
CA ARG A 76 21.77 14.56 -19.88
C ARG A 76 22.70 13.83 -20.85
N GLU A 77 22.71 12.51 -20.79
CA GLU A 77 23.55 11.70 -21.67
C GLU A 77 23.05 11.72 -23.12
N LEU A 78 21.73 11.71 -23.34
CA LEU A 78 21.14 11.95 -24.65
C LEU A 78 21.49 13.34 -25.19
N GLU A 79 21.43 14.38 -24.34
CA GLU A 79 21.80 15.74 -24.74
C GLU A 79 23.30 15.85 -25.12
N ARG A 80 24.17 15.15 -24.38
CA ARG A 80 25.60 15.01 -24.69
C ARG A 80 25.81 14.28 -26.02
N SER A 81 25.17 13.13 -26.22
CA SER A 81 25.23 12.35 -27.45
C SER A 81 24.76 13.18 -28.66
N ALA A 82 23.68 13.93 -28.53
CA ALA A 82 23.21 14.84 -29.56
C ALA A 82 24.24 15.93 -29.91
N ARG A 83 24.91 16.51 -28.91
CA ARG A 83 26.01 17.47 -29.16
C ARG A 83 27.19 16.81 -29.86
N TYR A 84 27.58 15.61 -29.45
CA TYR A 84 28.68 14.86 -30.07
C TYR A 84 28.42 14.67 -31.57
N TYR A 85 27.26 14.16 -31.96
CA TYR A 85 26.94 13.90 -33.37
C TYR A 85 26.75 15.17 -34.21
N ARG A 86 26.46 16.34 -33.61
CA ARG A 86 26.46 17.63 -34.33
C ARG A 86 27.85 18.13 -34.65
N ASN A 87 28.80 17.87 -33.76
CA ASN A 87 30.15 18.44 -33.83
C ASN A 87 31.17 17.47 -34.45
N THR A 88 30.80 16.21 -34.66
CA THR A 88 31.67 15.18 -35.23
C THR A 88 31.29 14.91 -36.68
N ASP A 89 32.29 14.77 -37.55
CA ASP A 89 32.08 14.35 -38.93
C ASP A 89 31.40 12.97 -38.99
N ARG A 90 30.44 12.80 -39.90
CA ARG A 90 29.66 11.55 -40.01
C ARG A 90 30.54 10.31 -40.18
N SER A 91 31.62 10.40 -40.95
CA SER A 91 32.52 9.27 -41.18
C SER A 91 33.37 8.93 -39.94
N GLN A 92 33.66 9.92 -39.10
CA GLN A 92 34.33 9.71 -37.82
C GLN A 92 33.39 9.08 -36.81
N ALA A 93 32.15 9.58 -36.73
CA ALA A 93 31.12 9.03 -35.86
C ALA A 93 30.81 7.56 -36.21
N GLU A 94 30.67 7.24 -37.50
CA GLU A 94 30.47 5.87 -37.99
C GLU A 94 31.65 4.94 -37.63
N ARG A 95 32.89 5.42 -37.80
CA ARG A 95 34.08 4.63 -37.42
C ARG A 95 34.15 4.36 -35.93
N LEU A 96 33.80 5.35 -35.11
CA LEU A 96 33.76 5.16 -33.66
C LEU A 96 32.62 4.21 -33.26
N ASP A 97 31.44 4.39 -33.86
CA ASP A 97 30.28 3.54 -33.63
C ASP A 97 30.58 2.06 -33.90
N ALA A 98 31.29 1.77 -34.99
CA ALA A 98 31.74 0.42 -35.34
C ALA A 98 32.69 -0.23 -34.31
N THR A 99 33.22 0.52 -33.34
CA THR A 99 34.03 -0.03 -32.24
C THR A 99 33.20 -0.48 -31.04
N TYR A 100 31.92 -0.11 -30.96
CA TYR A 100 31.04 -0.52 -29.88
C TYR A 100 30.52 -1.95 -30.06
N PRO A 101 30.19 -2.65 -28.96
CA PRO A 101 29.49 -3.92 -29.05
C PRO A 101 28.15 -3.72 -29.77
N GLU A 102 27.78 -4.69 -30.59
CA GLU A 102 26.43 -4.75 -31.17
C GLU A 102 25.42 -5.00 -30.04
N GLY A 103 24.38 -4.17 -29.96
CA GLY A 103 23.24 -4.39 -29.07
C GLY A 103 22.23 -5.37 -29.68
N SER A 104 21.21 -5.74 -28.91
CA SER A 104 20.07 -6.52 -29.40
C SER A 104 19.07 -5.70 -30.20
N GLY A 105 19.21 -4.37 -30.22
CA GLY A 105 18.48 -3.36 -30.97
C GLY A 105 17.39 -3.87 -31.92
N VAL A 106 16.16 -3.39 -31.74
CA VAL A 106 15.07 -3.78 -32.63
C VAL A 106 15.35 -3.14 -34.01
N PRO A 107 15.30 -3.91 -35.13
CA PRO A 107 15.44 -3.32 -36.45
C PRO A 107 14.38 -2.24 -36.60
N ALA A 108 14.74 -1.06 -37.14
CA ALA A 108 13.86 0.10 -37.35
C ALA A 108 12.47 -0.38 -37.83
N TYR A 109 11.55 -0.51 -36.88
CA TYR A 109 10.32 -1.25 -37.11
C TYR A 109 9.41 -0.32 -37.91
N SER A 110 8.92 -0.78 -39.05
CA SER A 110 7.84 -0.12 -39.78
C SER A 110 6.53 -0.40 -39.04
N ASP A 111 6.40 0.10 -37.80
CA ASP A 111 5.11 0.06 -37.13
C ASP A 111 4.17 1.01 -37.88
N PRO A 112 2.94 0.62 -38.26
CA PRO A 112 1.90 1.58 -38.60
C PRO A 112 1.67 2.66 -37.51
N TRP A 113 2.18 2.46 -36.29
CA TRP A 113 2.18 3.43 -35.18
C TRP A 113 3.45 4.29 -35.06
N THR A 114 4.38 4.24 -36.03
CA THR A 114 5.53 5.14 -36.07
C THR A 114 5.02 6.58 -36.23
N GLY A 115 4.99 7.30 -35.10
CA GLY A 115 4.81 8.75 -35.10
C GLY A 115 5.80 9.38 -36.06
N SER A 116 5.46 10.58 -36.56
CA SER A 116 6.45 11.33 -37.34
C SER A 116 7.74 11.44 -36.50
N PRO A 117 8.94 11.35 -37.09
CA PRO A 117 10.20 11.50 -36.35
C PRO A 117 10.32 12.80 -35.53
N SER A 118 9.38 13.75 -35.66
CA SER A 118 9.23 14.93 -34.82
C SER A 118 8.35 14.76 -33.57
N ASP A 119 7.79 13.58 -33.30
CA ASP A 119 6.74 13.36 -32.30
C ASP A 119 7.27 12.86 -30.95
N PHE A 120 8.20 13.60 -30.34
CA PHE A 120 8.73 13.31 -28.99
C PHE A 120 7.89 13.97 -27.89
N LYS A 121 6.57 13.83 -27.99
CA LYS A 121 5.60 14.31 -26.99
C LYS A 121 5.26 13.20 -26.02
N ASP A 122 4.74 13.61 -24.87
CA ASP A 122 4.19 12.66 -23.91
C ASP A 122 2.93 12.05 -24.53
N ARG A 123 2.86 10.73 -24.58
CA ARG A 123 1.70 9.97 -25.02
C ARG A 123 0.64 9.92 -23.92
N THR A 124 1.10 9.91 -22.67
CA THR A 124 0.28 9.97 -21.47
C THR A 124 0.77 11.08 -20.54
N ASP A 125 -0.15 11.73 -19.84
CA ASP A 125 0.16 12.74 -18.82
C ASP A 125 0.31 12.06 -17.46
N ALA A 126 1.54 11.65 -17.16
CA ALA A 126 1.86 10.88 -15.97
C ALA A 126 1.59 11.65 -14.66
N GLU A 127 1.79 12.98 -14.65
CA GLU A 127 1.53 13.80 -13.46
C GLU A 127 0.05 13.90 -13.12
N ASN A 128 -0.84 13.82 -14.12
CA ASN A 128 -2.29 13.83 -13.91
C ASN A 128 -2.81 12.58 -13.16
N ARG A 129 -1.96 11.57 -12.94
CA ARG A 129 -2.26 10.42 -12.06
C ARG A 129 -2.12 10.76 -10.58
N LEU A 130 -1.38 11.80 -10.23
CA LEU A 130 -1.05 12.15 -8.84
C LEU A 130 -2.17 12.95 -8.16
N LYS A 131 -3.35 12.34 -8.06
CA LYS A 131 -4.54 12.94 -7.46
C LYS A 131 -4.53 12.74 -5.95
N PRO A 132 -5.03 13.71 -5.14
CA PRO A 132 -5.20 13.49 -3.71
C PRO A 132 -5.95 12.16 -3.45
N PRO A 133 -5.50 11.34 -2.49
CA PRO A 133 -6.25 10.16 -2.09
C PRO A 133 -7.52 10.57 -1.35
N GLY A 134 -8.44 9.62 -1.17
CA GLY A 134 -9.72 9.87 -0.53
C GLY A 134 -10.77 10.35 -1.53
N GLY A 135 -11.98 9.82 -1.38
CA GLY A 135 -13.07 9.97 -2.33
C GLY A 135 -13.91 8.70 -2.52
N GLY A 136 -13.40 7.56 -2.03
CA GLY A 136 -14.21 6.37 -1.80
C GLY A 136 -15.28 6.66 -0.74
N ASP A 137 -16.48 6.15 -0.97
CA ASP A 137 -17.54 6.07 0.00
C ASP A 137 -16.97 5.39 1.25
N GLY A 138 -16.79 6.16 2.33
CA GLY A 138 -16.24 5.73 3.62
C GLY A 138 -17.11 4.68 4.32
N TYR A 139 -17.47 3.62 3.61
CA TYR A 139 -18.31 2.51 4.02
C TYR A 139 -17.66 1.78 5.19
N ILE A 140 -16.35 1.52 5.10
CA ILE A 140 -15.59 0.92 6.20
C ILE A 140 -15.57 1.88 7.40
N GLN A 141 -15.41 3.19 7.17
CA GLN A 141 -15.40 4.20 8.23
C GLN A 141 -16.76 4.34 8.93
N GLY A 142 -17.86 4.43 8.19
CA GLY A 142 -19.21 4.54 8.76
C GLY A 142 -19.59 3.35 9.64
N HIS A 143 -18.99 2.18 9.41
CA HIS A 143 -19.16 1.02 10.27
C HIS A 143 -18.18 1.03 11.44
N ILE A 144 -16.93 1.51 11.28
CA ILE A 144 -15.94 1.67 12.35
C ILE A 144 -16.30 2.79 13.33
N ASP A 145 -16.94 3.86 12.87
CA ASP A 145 -17.55 4.87 13.74
C ASP A 145 -18.81 4.33 14.45
N GLU A 146 -19.48 3.33 13.87
CA GLU A 146 -20.49 2.51 14.57
C GLU A 146 -19.85 1.63 15.67
N PHE A 147 -18.57 1.30 15.51
CA PHE A 147 -17.70 0.60 16.47
C PHE A 147 -16.99 1.52 17.46
N ASP A 148 -17.03 2.85 17.28
CA ASP A 148 -16.86 3.74 18.40
C ASP A 148 -18.02 3.36 19.32
N PHE A 149 -17.80 2.46 20.30
CA PHE A 149 -18.81 1.91 21.22
C PHE A 149 -19.44 2.99 22.11
N ASN A 150 -19.29 4.24 21.72
CA ASN A 150 -19.70 5.49 22.31
C ASN A 150 -21.22 5.74 22.16
N PRO A 151 -21.97 5.35 21.11
CA PRO A 151 -23.43 5.45 21.13
C PRO A 151 -24.05 4.38 22.01
N ALA A 152 -23.56 3.13 21.99
CA ALA A 152 -24.02 2.12 22.94
C ALA A 152 -23.74 2.59 24.37
N MET A 153 -22.54 3.09 24.67
CA MET A 153 -22.16 3.61 25.98
C MET A 153 -22.79 4.98 26.36
N LYS A 154 -23.11 5.88 25.42
CA LYS A 154 -23.87 7.13 25.67
C LYS A 154 -25.38 6.87 25.82
N THR A 155 -25.92 5.93 25.05
CA THR A 155 -27.29 5.43 25.25
C THR A 155 -27.39 4.66 26.57
N PHE A 156 -26.34 3.94 26.95
CA PHE A 156 -26.19 3.33 28.27
C PHE A 156 -25.97 4.35 29.40
N GLY A 157 -25.28 5.48 29.13
CA GLY A 157 -25.13 6.60 30.07
C GLY A 157 -26.43 7.36 30.32
N THR A 158 -27.36 7.33 29.37
CA THR A 158 -28.71 7.94 29.51
C THR A 158 -29.71 6.98 30.17
N LEU A 159 -29.39 5.69 30.27
CA LEU A 159 -30.21 4.65 30.89
C LEU A 159 -29.84 4.36 32.36
N MET A 160 -29.06 5.24 33.02
CA MET A 160 -28.58 5.05 34.39
C MET A 160 -29.63 5.40 35.46
N ASP A 161 -30.68 4.60 35.53
CA ASP A 161 -31.44 4.39 36.77
C ASP A 161 -31.17 2.97 37.28
N LEU A 162 -31.15 2.79 38.61
CA LEU A 162 -30.53 1.73 39.43
C LEU A 162 -30.83 0.24 39.09
N THR A 163 -31.54 -0.06 38.00
CA THR A 163 -31.89 -1.40 37.49
C THR A 163 -31.64 -1.56 35.99
N SER A 164 -30.70 -0.81 35.40
CA SER A 164 -30.52 -0.80 33.95
C SER A 164 -29.77 -2.04 33.42
N PRO A 165 -30.10 -2.53 32.22
CA PRO A 165 -29.38 -3.62 31.56
C PRO A 165 -27.86 -3.43 31.50
N THR A 166 -27.35 -2.20 31.42
CA THR A 166 -25.90 -1.90 31.41
C THR A 166 -25.22 -2.31 32.71
N ALA A 167 -25.84 -2.01 33.85
CA ALA A 167 -25.27 -2.35 35.15
C ALA A 167 -25.19 -3.87 35.31
N LEU A 168 -26.22 -4.59 34.86
CA LEU A 168 -26.24 -6.05 34.84
C LEU A 168 -25.17 -6.64 33.90
N VAL A 169 -24.94 -6.01 32.73
CA VAL A 169 -23.83 -6.41 31.84
C VAL A 169 -22.49 -6.23 32.55
N ALA A 170 -22.22 -5.05 33.12
CA ALA A 170 -20.96 -4.76 33.78
C ALA A 170 -20.71 -5.67 34.99
N GLU A 171 -21.73 -5.91 35.82
CA GLU A 171 -21.66 -6.84 36.95
C GLU A 171 -21.47 -8.29 36.51
N GLY A 172 -22.23 -8.76 35.52
CA GLY A 172 -22.12 -10.11 34.98
C GLY A 172 -20.74 -10.37 34.36
N ILE A 173 -20.19 -9.41 33.61
CA ILE A 173 -18.84 -9.48 33.06
C ILE A 173 -17.79 -9.47 34.16
N LYS A 174 -17.91 -8.58 35.15
CA LYS A 174 -16.99 -8.54 36.29
C LYS A 174 -17.05 -9.82 37.11
N LEU A 175 -18.23 -10.42 37.26
CA LEU A 175 -18.41 -11.70 37.95
C LEU A 175 -17.77 -12.87 37.17
N ALA A 176 -17.88 -12.86 35.85
CA ALA A 176 -17.34 -13.91 34.99
C ALA A 176 -15.81 -13.80 34.77
N PHE A 177 -15.29 -12.60 34.52
CA PHE A 177 -13.90 -12.39 34.06
C PHE A 177 -13.02 -11.60 35.03
N GLY A 178 -13.61 -10.93 36.03
CA GLY A 178 -12.86 -10.06 36.95
C GLY A 178 -12.29 -8.79 36.33
N LYS A 179 -12.52 -8.54 35.02
CA LYS A 179 -12.02 -7.39 34.25
C LYS A 179 -12.99 -6.99 33.15
N ASP A 180 -12.82 -5.78 32.61
CA ASP A 180 -13.57 -5.29 31.44
C ASP A 180 -13.02 -5.91 30.15
N ILE A 181 -13.65 -6.98 29.69
CA ILE A 181 -13.30 -7.61 28.41
C ILE A 181 -13.90 -6.89 27.20
N LEU A 182 -14.98 -6.11 27.34
CA LEU A 182 -15.60 -5.41 26.21
C LEU A 182 -14.73 -4.24 25.79
N GLY A 183 -14.23 -3.45 26.76
CA GLY A 183 -13.26 -2.40 26.50
C GLY A 183 -11.96 -2.94 25.90
N GLY A 184 -11.53 -4.14 26.31
CA GLY A 184 -10.40 -4.82 25.69
C GLY A 184 -10.65 -5.15 24.20
N MET A 185 -11.82 -5.72 23.89
CA MET A 185 -12.17 -6.08 22.51
C MET A 185 -12.32 -4.87 21.59
N SER A 186 -12.84 -3.73 22.08
CA SER A 186 -12.91 -2.51 21.26
C SER A 186 -11.51 -2.00 20.89
N GLN A 187 -10.52 -2.16 21.78
CA GLN A 187 -9.13 -1.78 21.49
C GLN A 187 -8.46 -2.68 20.44
N TRP A 188 -9.00 -3.85 20.14
CA TRP A 188 -8.43 -4.71 19.09
C TRP A 188 -8.57 -4.10 17.70
N VAL A 189 -9.69 -3.41 17.44
CA VAL A 189 -10.07 -2.94 16.09
C VAL A 189 -10.06 -1.42 15.95
N ALA A 190 -9.88 -0.68 17.05
CA ALA A 190 -9.72 0.78 17.01
C ALA A 190 -8.53 1.18 16.11
N GLY A 191 -8.70 2.21 15.28
CA GLY A 191 -7.71 2.62 14.29
C GLY A 191 -8.30 3.58 13.25
N ASP A 192 -7.45 4.38 12.63
CA ASP A 192 -7.83 5.25 11.49
C ASP A 192 -7.67 4.47 10.17
N TRP A 193 -8.54 3.47 9.98
CA TRP A 193 -8.49 2.60 8.81
C TRP A 193 -8.83 3.33 7.50
N GLU A 194 -9.42 4.52 7.58
CA GLU A 194 -9.63 5.41 6.44
C GLU A 194 -8.29 5.96 5.92
N SER A 195 -7.47 6.59 6.77
CA SER A 195 -6.14 7.06 6.36
C SER A 195 -5.26 5.92 5.84
N TYR A 196 -5.47 4.70 6.36
CA TYR A 196 -4.80 3.51 5.86
C TYR A 196 -5.25 3.12 4.46
N LEU A 197 -6.55 3.21 4.16
CA LEU A 197 -7.09 2.96 2.82
C LEU A 197 -6.73 4.07 1.83
N ASP A 198 -6.68 5.33 2.27
CA ASP A 198 -6.16 6.44 1.47
C ASP A 198 -4.72 6.17 1.00
N CYS A 199 -3.90 5.51 1.83
CA CYS A 199 -2.58 5.08 1.41
C CYS A 199 -2.63 4.02 0.28
N ALA A 200 -3.68 3.19 0.19
CA ALA A 200 -3.86 2.29 -0.93
C ALA A 200 -4.06 3.06 -2.25
N ASP A 201 -4.87 4.13 -2.24
CA ASP A 201 -5.03 5.03 -3.39
C ASP A 201 -3.72 5.72 -3.77
N VAL A 202 -2.89 6.08 -2.77
CA VAL A 202 -1.53 6.59 -3.03
C VAL A 202 -0.69 5.58 -3.79
N TRP A 203 -0.71 4.30 -3.39
CA TRP A 203 0.00 3.23 -4.11
C TRP A 203 -0.54 3.04 -5.53
N ASP A 204 -1.86 3.10 -5.73
CA ASP A 204 -2.48 2.99 -7.05
C ASP A 204 -2.08 4.12 -8.01
N ASN A 205 -2.07 5.36 -7.49
CA ASN A 205 -1.65 6.53 -8.25
C ASN A 205 -0.17 6.46 -8.64
N LEU A 206 0.69 5.93 -7.76
CA LEU A 206 2.10 5.68 -8.08
C LEU A 206 2.31 4.54 -9.08
N ALA A 207 1.50 3.48 -9.00
CA ALA A 207 1.52 2.43 -10.02
C ALA A 207 1.18 2.99 -11.40
N SER A 208 0.11 3.79 -11.48
CA SER A 208 -0.31 4.47 -12.71
C SER A 208 0.75 5.45 -13.23
N LEU A 209 1.42 6.19 -12.33
CA LEU A 209 2.55 7.05 -12.69
C LEU A 209 3.66 6.23 -13.36
N CYS A 210 4.08 5.11 -12.75
CA CYS A 210 5.12 4.23 -13.30
C CYS A 210 4.75 3.71 -14.70
N ALA A 211 3.50 3.27 -14.87
CA ALA A 211 2.97 2.80 -16.15
C ALA A 211 3.02 3.88 -17.24
N ASP A 212 2.53 5.09 -16.94
CA ASP A 212 2.51 6.20 -17.89
C ASP A 212 3.93 6.65 -18.25
N VAL A 213 4.86 6.69 -17.28
CA VAL A 213 6.28 6.99 -17.54
C VAL A 213 6.92 5.90 -18.42
N SER A 214 6.64 4.63 -18.16
CA SER A 214 7.11 3.50 -18.98
C SER A 214 6.63 3.62 -20.43
N GLU A 215 5.35 3.91 -20.63
CA GLU A 215 4.76 4.09 -21.96
C GLU A 215 5.41 5.27 -22.71
N ASN A 216 5.66 6.38 -22.02
CA ASN A 216 6.32 7.55 -22.60
C ASN A 216 7.78 7.27 -22.99
N VAL A 217 8.56 6.62 -22.13
CA VAL A 217 9.95 6.25 -22.43
C VAL A 217 9.99 5.27 -23.59
N THR A 218 9.16 4.21 -23.55
CA THR A 218 9.03 3.22 -24.61
C THR A 218 8.67 3.87 -25.95
N HIS A 219 7.66 4.73 -25.97
CA HIS A 219 7.23 5.44 -27.18
C HIS A 219 8.35 6.31 -27.77
N GLY A 220 9.04 7.07 -26.93
CA GLY A 220 10.18 7.89 -27.35
C GLY A 220 11.33 7.06 -27.89
N ASN A 221 11.62 5.91 -27.26
CA ASN A 221 12.60 4.96 -27.73
C ASN A 221 12.23 4.53 -29.15
N TYR A 222 11.01 3.97 -29.37
CA TYR A 222 10.50 3.51 -30.68
C TYR A 222 10.58 4.59 -31.75
N THR A 223 10.28 5.84 -31.40
CA THR A 223 10.36 6.96 -32.33
C THR A 223 11.81 7.24 -32.72
N LEU A 224 12.74 7.17 -31.77
CA LEU A 224 14.16 7.44 -32.01
C LEU A 224 14.82 6.41 -32.92
N SER A 225 14.46 5.12 -32.81
CA SER A 225 15.04 4.03 -33.63
C SER A 225 14.79 4.20 -35.14
N SER A 226 13.81 5.01 -35.54
CA SER A 226 13.56 5.36 -36.94
C SER A 226 14.61 6.30 -37.54
N THR A 227 15.37 7.01 -36.69
CA THR A 227 16.32 8.07 -37.12
C THR A 227 17.71 7.98 -36.50
N TRP A 228 17.93 6.98 -35.63
CA TRP A 228 19.23 6.66 -35.08
C TRP A 228 19.48 5.15 -35.22
N SER A 229 20.52 4.78 -35.96
CA SER A 229 20.93 3.41 -36.25
C SER A 229 22.45 3.29 -36.20
N GLY A 230 22.93 2.16 -35.69
CA GLY A 230 24.34 1.90 -35.39
C GLY A 230 24.47 1.21 -34.03
N ASN A 231 25.66 0.75 -33.69
CA ASN A 231 25.90 -0.02 -32.46
C ASN A 231 25.55 0.80 -31.20
N SER A 232 25.85 2.10 -31.19
CA SER A 232 25.46 3.01 -30.10
C SER A 232 23.94 3.14 -29.96
N ALA A 233 23.23 3.13 -31.09
CA ALA A 233 21.78 3.24 -31.11
C ALA A 233 21.14 1.97 -30.53
N ASP A 234 21.66 0.79 -30.90
CA ASP A 234 21.19 -0.50 -30.40
C ASP A 234 21.41 -0.65 -28.90
N VAL A 235 22.59 -0.24 -28.42
CA VAL A 235 22.93 -0.25 -26.99
C VAL A 235 22.07 0.74 -26.20
N ALA A 236 21.80 1.93 -26.75
CA ALA A 236 20.89 2.90 -26.14
C ALA A 236 19.45 2.37 -26.12
N TRP A 237 19.01 1.72 -27.19
CA TRP A 237 17.71 1.09 -27.29
C TRP A 237 17.49 0.09 -26.15
N ASP A 238 18.40 -0.88 -26.02
CA ASP A 238 18.35 -1.92 -25.00
C ASP A 238 18.33 -1.32 -23.58
N TYR A 239 19.08 -0.24 -23.37
CA TYR A 239 19.12 0.46 -22.09
C TYR A 239 17.77 1.09 -21.71
N PHE A 240 17.11 1.80 -22.63
CA PHE A 240 15.82 2.44 -22.37
C PHE A 240 14.65 1.44 -22.33
N ASP A 241 14.74 0.35 -23.09
CA ASP A 241 13.83 -0.79 -22.98
C ASP A 241 13.92 -1.41 -21.58
N ALA A 242 15.14 -1.63 -21.08
CA ALA A 242 15.36 -2.12 -19.73
C ALA A 242 14.86 -1.15 -18.63
N ILE A 243 14.99 0.18 -18.82
CA ILE A 243 14.37 1.16 -17.92
C ILE A 243 12.85 0.98 -17.88
N SER A 244 12.21 0.88 -19.06
CA SER A 244 10.76 0.75 -19.18
C SER A 244 10.27 -0.53 -18.51
N SER A 245 10.95 -1.64 -18.74
CA SER A 245 10.68 -2.90 -18.03
C SER A 245 10.80 -2.77 -16.50
N LYS A 246 11.77 -2.00 -15.99
CA LYS A 246 11.86 -1.73 -14.53
C LYS A 246 10.73 -0.87 -14.00
N LEU A 247 10.24 0.08 -14.80
CA LEU A 247 9.06 0.88 -14.44
C LEU A 247 7.81 0.00 -14.36
N ASP A 248 7.63 -0.95 -15.28
CA ASP A 248 6.53 -1.92 -15.24
C ASP A 248 6.63 -2.84 -14.01
N GLU A 249 7.83 -3.32 -13.67
CA GLU A 249 8.05 -4.07 -12.42
C GLU A 249 7.68 -3.25 -11.19
N ALA A 250 7.96 -1.93 -11.19
CA ALA A 250 7.59 -1.03 -10.11
C ALA A 250 6.08 -0.80 -10.04
N GLN A 251 5.39 -0.66 -11.18
CA GLN A 251 3.93 -0.60 -11.25
C GLN A 251 3.32 -1.82 -10.54
N ILE A 252 3.74 -3.04 -10.91
CA ILE A 252 3.24 -4.28 -10.31
C ILE A 252 3.50 -4.32 -8.80
N ALA A 253 4.66 -3.83 -8.36
CA ALA A 253 5.00 -3.78 -6.94
C ALA A 253 4.08 -2.80 -6.16
N PHE A 254 3.74 -1.65 -6.75
CA PHE A 254 2.81 -0.69 -6.15
C PHE A 254 1.36 -1.19 -6.15
N GLU A 255 0.89 -1.83 -7.22
CA GLU A 255 -0.43 -2.49 -7.25
C GLU A 255 -0.54 -3.57 -6.18
N SER A 256 0.53 -4.37 -6.00
CA SER A 256 0.61 -5.35 -4.92
C SER A 256 0.52 -4.70 -3.54
N LEU A 257 1.19 -3.56 -3.31
CA LEU A 257 1.05 -2.82 -2.05
C LEU A 257 -0.38 -2.32 -1.82
N ARG A 258 -1.02 -1.72 -2.83
CA ARG A 258 -2.44 -1.30 -2.78
C ARG A 258 -3.32 -2.45 -2.34
N ASP A 259 -3.23 -3.59 -3.02
CA ASP A 259 -4.08 -4.74 -2.75
C ASP A 259 -3.89 -5.28 -1.33
N LYS A 260 -2.64 -5.31 -0.83
CA LYS A 260 -2.36 -5.75 0.54
C LYS A 260 -2.89 -4.80 1.61
N TYR A 261 -2.90 -3.49 1.36
CA TYR A 261 -3.52 -2.53 2.26
C TYR A 261 -5.04 -2.74 2.32
N ILE A 262 -5.70 -2.93 1.17
CA ILE A 262 -7.14 -3.22 1.07
C ILE A 262 -7.48 -4.55 1.77
N GLU A 263 -6.69 -5.60 1.55
CA GLU A 263 -6.88 -6.92 2.19
C GLU A 263 -6.71 -6.84 3.72
N ILE A 264 -5.74 -6.07 4.22
CA ILE A 264 -5.56 -5.83 5.66
C ILE A 264 -6.79 -5.12 6.23
N ALA A 265 -7.21 -3.99 5.66
CA ALA A 265 -8.37 -3.24 6.13
C ALA A 265 -9.65 -4.10 6.12
N SER A 266 -9.86 -4.88 5.06
CA SER A 266 -10.99 -5.81 4.93
C SER A 266 -10.97 -6.92 6.00
N SER A 267 -9.78 -7.43 6.33
CA SER A 267 -9.62 -8.43 7.38
C SER A 267 -9.97 -7.87 8.76
N ILE A 268 -9.58 -6.62 9.04
CA ILE A 268 -9.90 -5.96 10.30
C ILE A 268 -11.37 -5.59 10.38
N PHE A 269 -11.99 -5.17 9.27
CA PHE A 269 -13.43 -4.99 9.19
C PHE A 269 -14.19 -6.29 9.54
N GLY A 270 -13.77 -7.42 8.97
CA GLY A 270 -14.34 -8.72 9.32
C GLY A 270 -14.18 -9.08 10.80
N LEU A 271 -13.02 -8.79 11.39
CA LEU A 271 -12.80 -8.95 12.83
C LEU A 271 -13.72 -8.03 13.65
N ALA A 272 -13.90 -6.78 13.24
CA ALA A 272 -14.77 -5.84 13.92
C ALA A 272 -16.22 -6.37 13.97
N GLU A 273 -16.75 -6.86 12.86
CA GLU A 273 -18.08 -7.49 12.83
C GLU A 273 -18.21 -8.70 13.77
N LEU A 274 -17.17 -9.54 13.84
CA LEU A 274 -17.10 -10.65 14.80
C LEU A 274 -17.08 -10.14 16.25
N VAL A 275 -16.31 -9.09 16.54
CA VAL A 275 -16.27 -8.44 17.85
C VAL A 275 -17.64 -7.84 18.20
N LYS A 276 -18.35 -7.22 17.25
CA LYS A 276 -19.73 -6.69 17.43
C LYS A 276 -20.66 -7.79 17.93
N ALA A 277 -20.75 -8.88 17.17
CA ALA A 277 -21.65 -9.99 17.44
C ALA A 277 -21.26 -10.70 18.74
N GLY A 278 -19.95 -10.86 18.97
CA GLY A 278 -19.38 -11.41 20.18
C GLY A 278 -19.71 -10.60 21.42
N ALA A 279 -19.52 -9.27 21.38
CA ALA A 279 -19.83 -8.36 22.47
C ALA A 279 -21.33 -8.35 22.81
N ALA A 280 -22.21 -8.36 21.80
CA ALA A 280 -23.65 -8.48 22.01
C ALA A 280 -24.02 -9.81 22.70
N THR A 281 -23.46 -10.93 22.24
CA THR A 281 -23.70 -12.26 22.83
C THR A 281 -23.18 -12.35 24.26
N LEU A 282 -21.97 -11.84 24.52
CA LEU A 282 -21.38 -11.77 25.87
C LEU A 282 -22.20 -10.88 26.81
N SER A 283 -22.76 -9.78 26.29
CA SER A 283 -23.64 -8.90 27.07
C SER A 283 -24.93 -9.60 27.48
N ASP A 284 -25.58 -10.35 26.58
CA ASP A 284 -26.78 -11.13 26.93
C ASP A 284 -26.49 -12.21 27.98
N MET A 285 -25.38 -12.94 27.82
CA MET A 285 -24.94 -13.93 28.81
C MET A 285 -24.60 -13.28 30.16
N ALA A 286 -24.01 -12.07 30.16
CA ALA A 286 -23.70 -11.33 31.38
C ALA A 286 -24.98 -10.93 32.14
N ILE A 287 -26.00 -10.44 31.43
CA ILE A 287 -27.32 -10.12 32.03
C ILE A 287 -27.90 -11.39 32.67
N GLN A 288 -27.86 -12.50 31.95
CA GLN A 288 -28.31 -13.80 32.43
C GLN A 288 -27.57 -14.25 33.71
N VAL A 289 -26.26 -14.05 33.78
CA VAL A 289 -25.45 -14.32 34.97
C VAL A 289 -25.84 -13.41 36.13
N ALA A 290 -25.92 -12.09 35.91
CA ALA A 290 -26.24 -11.12 36.94
C ALA A 290 -27.66 -11.33 37.53
N VAL A 291 -28.66 -11.56 36.68
CA VAL A 291 -30.04 -11.85 37.12
C VAL A 291 -30.10 -13.14 37.94
N THR A 292 -29.39 -14.20 37.51
CA THR A 292 -29.37 -15.48 38.24
C THR A 292 -28.66 -15.36 39.58
N ALA A 293 -27.58 -14.59 39.64
CA ALA A 293 -26.86 -14.28 40.87
C ALA A 293 -27.77 -13.52 41.86
N ALA A 294 -28.41 -12.45 41.41
CA ALA A 294 -29.34 -11.66 42.23
C ALA A 294 -30.50 -12.52 42.77
N ALA A 295 -31.12 -13.36 41.92
CA ALA A 295 -32.18 -14.26 42.32
C ALA A 295 -31.71 -15.33 43.33
N SER A 296 -30.53 -15.90 43.13
CA SER A 296 -29.94 -16.91 44.03
C SER A 296 -29.62 -16.31 45.40
N SER A 297 -29.08 -15.09 45.44
CA SER A 297 -28.83 -14.35 46.68
C SER A 297 -30.12 -14.05 47.44
N ALA A 298 -31.19 -13.61 46.74
CA ALA A 298 -32.49 -13.40 47.37
C ALA A 298 -33.07 -14.70 47.96
N ALA A 299 -33.02 -15.82 47.22
CA ALA A 299 -33.50 -17.11 47.69
C ALA A 299 -32.72 -17.66 48.90
N ALA A 300 -31.44 -17.34 49.03
CA ALA A 300 -30.62 -17.71 50.19
C ALA A 300 -31.13 -17.06 51.49
N THR A 301 -31.70 -15.85 51.41
CA THR A 301 -32.17 -15.09 52.58
C THR A 301 -33.54 -15.54 53.10
N THR A 302 -34.35 -16.26 52.32
CA THR A 302 -35.75 -16.61 52.67
C THR A 302 -35.91 -17.97 53.35
N GLY A 303 -34.82 -18.65 53.71
CA GLY A 303 -34.87 -19.89 54.52
C GLY A 303 -35.16 -21.19 53.75
N VAL A 304 -35.42 -21.13 52.44
CA VAL A 304 -35.46 -22.30 51.52
C VAL A 304 -34.03 -22.63 51.00
N GLY A 305 -33.01 -22.04 51.62
CA GLY A 305 -31.77 -21.61 50.98
C GLY A 305 -30.72 -22.66 50.64
N LEU A 306 -30.75 -23.88 51.19
CA LEU A 306 -29.59 -24.79 51.03
C LEU A 306 -29.58 -25.56 49.70
N VAL A 307 -30.76 -25.90 49.16
CA VAL A 307 -30.87 -26.57 47.83
C VAL A 307 -30.92 -25.54 46.69
N GLY A 308 -31.55 -24.38 46.92
CA GLY A 308 -31.61 -23.29 45.94
C GLY A 308 -30.26 -22.63 45.66
N THR A 309 -29.40 -22.50 46.69
CA THR A 309 -28.05 -21.93 46.53
C THR A 309 -27.10 -22.83 45.75
N ALA A 310 -27.16 -24.16 45.96
CA ALA A 310 -26.31 -25.10 45.22
C ALA A 310 -26.70 -25.19 43.74
N LEU A 311 -27.99 -25.28 43.42
CA LEU A 311 -28.47 -25.28 42.03
C LEU A 311 -28.22 -23.93 41.35
N GLY A 312 -28.46 -22.81 42.03
CA GLY A 312 -28.18 -21.47 41.53
C GLY A 312 -26.69 -21.27 41.22
N ALA A 313 -25.80 -21.68 42.13
CA ALA A 313 -24.36 -21.63 41.93
C ALA A 313 -23.90 -22.48 40.73
N ALA A 314 -24.46 -23.68 40.56
CA ALA A 314 -24.14 -24.54 39.41
C ALA A 314 -24.58 -23.92 38.07
N VAL A 315 -25.75 -23.29 38.01
CA VAL A 315 -26.23 -22.58 36.81
C VAL A 315 -25.35 -21.37 36.49
N ILE A 316 -24.99 -20.57 37.50
CA ILE A 316 -24.08 -19.44 37.34
C ILE A 316 -22.72 -19.91 36.82
N ALA A 317 -22.13 -20.94 37.43
CA ALA A 317 -20.85 -21.50 37.02
C ALA A 317 -20.88 -21.97 35.56
N LYS A 318 -21.94 -22.69 35.14
CA LYS A 318 -22.11 -23.10 33.75
C LYS A 318 -22.13 -21.90 32.79
N ARG A 319 -22.91 -20.86 33.12
CA ARG A 319 -23.01 -19.66 32.27
C ARG A 319 -21.69 -18.91 32.17
N ILE A 320 -20.91 -18.86 33.25
CA ILE A 320 -19.56 -18.31 33.21
C ILE A 320 -18.66 -19.13 32.26
N PHE A 321 -18.72 -20.46 32.29
CA PHE A 321 -17.98 -21.29 31.34
C PHE A 321 -18.39 -21.03 29.89
N ASP A 322 -19.70 -20.89 29.62
CA ASP A 322 -20.20 -20.57 28.28
C ASP A 322 -19.70 -19.18 27.81
N MET A 323 -19.65 -18.19 28.71
CA MET A 323 -19.05 -16.88 28.43
C MET A 323 -17.55 -16.99 28.11
N MET A 324 -16.81 -17.78 28.89
CA MET A 324 -15.37 -17.99 28.67
C MET A 324 -15.10 -18.67 27.32
N ASP A 325 -15.89 -19.67 26.94
CA ASP A 325 -15.79 -20.34 25.64
C ASP A 325 -16.06 -19.36 24.48
N GLN A 326 -17.09 -18.53 24.62
CA GLN A 326 -17.39 -17.51 23.61
C GLN A 326 -16.27 -16.47 23.48
N TYR A 327 -15.74 -15.98 24.60
CA TYR A 327 -14.62 -15.04 24.59
C TYR A 327 -13.35 -15.66 23.99
N LYS A 328 -13.09 -16.95 24.24
CA LYS A 328 -11.99 -17.68 23.62
C LYS A 328 -12.08 -17.71 22.10
N LYS A 329 -13.27 -17.96 21.54
CA LYS A 329 -13.47 -17.93 20.08
C LYS A 329 -13.14 -16.57 19.46
N LEU A 330 -13.42 -15.48 20.19
CA LEU A 330 -13.07 -14.12 19.75
C LEU A 330 -11.57 -13.87 19.83
N LEU A 331 -10.88 -14.39 20.86
CA LEU A 331 -9.41 -14.37 20.92
C LEU A 331 -8.78 -15.15 19.76
N ASP A 332 -9.30 -16.35 19.43
CA ASP A 332 -8.79 -17.14 18.31
C ASP A 332 -8.96 -16.39 16.96
N ALA A 333 -10.07 -15.66 16.79
CA ALA A 333 -10.30 -14.81 15.61
C ALA A 333 -9.35 -13.59 15.56
N TYR A 334 -9.10 -12.96 16.71
CA TYR A 334 -8.14 -11.88 16.85
C TYR A 334 -6.71 -12.33 16.47
N ASP A 335 -6.26 -13.47 17.00
CA ASP A 335 -4.94 -14.03 16.70
C ASP A 335 -4.80 -14.37 15.21
N LEU A 336 -5.87 -14.91 14.60
CA LEU A 336 -5.90 -15.17 13.16
C LEU A 336 -5.77 -13.88 12.33
N ALA A 337 -6.47 -12.82 12.71
CA ALA A 337 -6.36 -11.52 12.04
C ALA A 337 -4.94 -10.95 12.15
N LEU A 338 -4.33 -10.99 13.34
CA LEU A 338 -2.94 -10.57 13.55
C LEU A 338 -1.93 -11.36 12.71
N ALA A 339 -2.14 -12.68 12.58
CA ALA A 339 -1.32 -13.52 11.72
C ALA A 339 -1.49 -13.13 10.25
N GLY A 340 -2.74 -12.92 9.81
CA GLY A 340 -3.08 -12.42 8.48
C GLY A 340 -2.37 -11.12 8.13
N VAL A 341 -2.46 -10.10 9.00
CA VAL A 341 -1.75 -8.82 8.83
C VAL A 341 -0.26 -9.01 8.62
N SER A 342 0.36 -9.90 9.41
CA SER A 342 1.82 -10.15 9.34
C SER A 342 2.22 -10.81 8.01
N ILE A 343 1.40 -11.75 7.52
CA ILE A 343 1.62 -12.42 6.23
C ILE A 343 1.49 -11.44 5.07
N LEU A 344 0.40 -10.67 5.06
CA LEU A 344 0.12 -9.68 4.00
C LEU A 344 1.20 -8.61 3.93
N TYR A 345 1.65 -8.13 5.09
CA TYR A 345 2.76 -7.18 5.16
C TYR A 345 4.08 -7.73 4.61
N SER A 346 4.39 -9.00 4.92
CA SER A 346 5.62 -9.66 4.45
C SER A 346 5.60 -9.86 2.93
N ALA A 347 4.43 -10.20 2.38
CA ALA A 347 4.23 -10.31 0.94
C ALA A 347 4.48 -8.96 0.23
N GLY A 348 3.88 -7.86 0.71
CA GLY A 348 4.12 -6.52 0.17
C GLY A 348 5.59 -6.06 0.30
N SER A 349 6.29 -6.52 1.35
CA SER A 349 7.74 -6.29 1.49
C SER A 349 8.57 -6.82 0.35
N THR A 350 8.20 -8.02 -0.11
CA THR A 350 9.05 -8.82 -0.96
C THR A 350 9.04 -8.25 -2.38
N SER A 351 7.88 -7.78 -2.86
CA SER A 351 7.77 -7.09 -4.15
C SER A 351 8.60 -5.81 -4.16
N MET A 352 8.44 -4.94 -3.16
CA MET A 352 9.17 -3.67 -3.11
C MET A 352 10.69 -3.87 -2.97
N ALA A 353 11.12 -4.79 -2.12
CA ALA A 353 12.53 -5.09 -1.95
C ALA A 353 13.15 -5.67 -3.23
N ALA A 354 12.40 -6.47 -4.01
CA ALA A 354 12.85 -6.98 -5.29
C ALA A 354 13.05 -5.85 -6.31
N THR A 355 12.09 -4.94 -6.43
CA THR A 355 12.18 -3.75 -7.30
C THR A 355 13.35 -2.86 -6.88
N GLU A 356 13.50 -2.56 -5.59
CA GLU A 356 14.59 -1.74 -5.08
C GLU A 356 15.96 -2.38 -5.34
N SER A 357 16.08 -3.69 -5.13
CA SER A 357 17.31 -4.46 -5.43
C SER A 357 17.67 -4.42 -6.91
N GLY A 358 16.67 -4.63 -7.79
CA GLY A 358 16.84 -4.55 -9.24
C GLY A 358 17.28 -3.16 -9.70
N LEU A 359 16.81 -2.09 -9.05
CA LEU A 359 17.21 -0.73 -9.35
C LEU A 359 18.58 -0.36 -8.78
N LYS A 360 18.97 -0.90 -7.63
CA LYS A 360 20.30 -0.67 -7.04
C LYS A 360 21.42 -1.13 -7.96
N SER A 361 21.23 -2.28 -8.63
CA SER A 361 22.17 -2.82 -9.61
C SER A 361 22.04 -2.19 -11.00
N PHE A 362 20.98 -1.43 -11.26
CA PHE A 362 20.74 -0.83 -12.57
C PHE A 362 21.78 0.25 -12.91
N PRO A 363 22.39 0.20 -14.11
CA PRO A 363 23.43 1.15 -14.53
C PRO A 363 22.90 2.58 -14.63
N VAL A 364 23.68 3.53 -14.12
CA VAL A 364 23.40 4.98 -14.23
C VAL A 364 24.39 5.62 -15.20
N PRO A 365 23.92 6.30 -16.26
CA PRO A 365 24.74 7.02 -17.23
C PRO A 365 25.65 8.07 -16.55
N GLY A 366 26.88 8.21 -17.06
CA GLY A 366 27.92 9.06 -16.47
C GLY A 366 28.50 8.53 -15.15
N GLY A 367 28.19 7.27 -14.80
CA GLY A 367 28.73 6.53 -13.66
C GLY A 367 29.49 5.28 -14.12
N SER A 368 28.94 4.10 -13.83
CA SER A 368 29.50 2.81 -14.29
C SER A 368 29.17 2.49 -15.75
N TYR A 369 28.19 3.20 -16.31
CA TYR A 369 27.77 3.12 -17.70
C TYR A 369 28.02 4.49 -18.31
N ASP A 370 28.92 4.55 -19.28
CA ASP A 370 29.28 5.78 -19.96
C ASP A 370 29.31 5.48 -21.45
N ASN A 371 28.74 6.37 -22.25
CA ASN A 371 28.92 6.25 -23.68
C ASN A 371 30.34 6.73 -23.97
N ALA A 372 31.27 5.82 -24.28
CA ALA A 372 32.68 6.17 -24.47
C ALA A 372 32.94 7.14 -25.65
N SER A 373 31.90 7.55 -26.40
CA SER A 373 31.97 8.62 -27.39
C SER A 373 31.84 10.03 -26.80
N VAL A 374 31.40 10.18 -25.54
CA VAL A 374 30.96 11.48 -24.99
C VAL A 374 31.52 11.84 -23.62
#